data_AF-A0A3D0SW74-F1
#
_entry.id   AF-A0A3D0SW74-F1
#
_cell.length_a   1.000
_cell.length_b   1.000
_cell.length_c   1.000
_cell.angle_alpha   90.00
_cell.angle_beta   90.00
_cell.angle_gamma   90.00
#
_symmetry.space_group_name_H-M   'P 1'
#
loop_
_entity.id
_entity.type
_entity.pdbx_description
1 polymer ?
#
loop_
_entity_poly.entity_id
_entity_poly.type
_entity_poly.pdbx_seq_one_letter_code
_entity_poly.pdbx_strand_id
1 'polypeptide(L)'
;MTRILIVDDLEENRCLLRALLEFHGYQVDAANDGADALHRARHAPPDLIVTDILMPVMDGFQLCREWKTDARLRKIPFVFYTATYADPKTEAFALNLGADAFVVKPIESDDFLAIIRSQLTRITLTEPPAQPVDEAAVLREYNAILIHKLEQKMAQLEAVSRCMHLIQERLTLALGAADAGIWDWDLSGARII
;
A
#
# COMPACT_ATOMS: atom_id res chain seq x y z
N MET A 1 -25.88 -7.11 2.55
CA MET A 1 -25.17 -5.82 2.44
C MET A 1 -23.79 -6.16 1.92
N THR A 2 -23.35 -5.52 0.83
CA THR A 2 -22.11 -5.92 0.13
C THR A 2 -20.89 -5.35 0.85
N ARG A 3 -19.91 -6.20 1.12
CA ARG A 3 -18.71 -5.90 1.92
C ARG A 3 -17.48 -5.76 1.04
N ILE A 4 -16.80 -4.62 1.13
CA ILE A 4 -15.61 -4.30 0.34
C ILE A 4 -14.41 -4.16 1.28
N LEU A 5 -13.33 -4.89 0.97
CA LEU A 5 -12.05 -4.72 1.65
C LEU A 5 -11.19 -3.73 0.88
N ILE A 6 -10.82 -2.62 1.51
CA ILE A 6 -9.85 -1.66 0.98
C ILE A 6 -8.47 -1.89 1.62
N VAL A 7 -7.42 -1.84 0.81
CA VAL A 7 -6.05 -2.07 1.25
C VAL A 7 -5.14 -1.00 0.66
N ASP A 8 -4.56 -0.19 1.53
CA ASP A 8 -3.66 0.91 1.15
C ASP A 8 -2.83 1.23 2.40
N ASP A 9 -1.55 1.56 2.27
CA ASP A 9 -0.70 1.83 3.43
C ASP A 9 -0.96 3.23 4.02
N LEU A 10 -1.43 4.17 3.20
CA LEU A 10 -1.76 5.53 3.61
C LEU A 10 -3.16 5.62 4.22
N GLU A 11 -3.26 6.19 5.42
CA GLU A 11 -4.53 6.31 6.13
C GLU A 11 -5.52 7.24 5.41
N GLU A 12 -5.01 8.31 4.79
CA GLU A 12 -5.79 9.28 4.04
C GLU A 12 -6.51 8.61 2.85
N ASN A 13 -5.80 7.75 2.11
CA ASN A 13 -6.36 6.99 0.99
C ASN A 13 -7.49 6.06 1.46
N ARG A 14 -7.25 5.35 2.58
CA ARG A 14 -8.27 4.47 3.17
C ARG A 14 -9.49 5.25 3.64
N CYS A 15 -9.30 6.41 4.25
CA CYS A 15 -10.38 7.28 4.72
C CYS A 15 -11.25 7.78 3.56
N LEU A 16 -10.61 8.24 2.48
CA LEU A 16 -11.30 8.69 1.27
C LEU A 16 -12.14 7.58 0.63
N LEU A 17 -11.53 6.42 0.36
CA LEU A 17 -12.22 5.28 -0.24
C LEU A 17 -13.37 4.78 0.64
N ARG A 18 -13.15 4.74 1.95
CA ARG A 18 -14.19 4.37 2.91
C ARG A 18 -15.39 5.31 2.82
N ALA A 19 -15.16 6.62 2.91
CA ALA A 19 -16.23 7.60 2.85
C ALA A 19 -17.02 7.50 1.53
N LEU A 20 -16.30 7.35 0.40
CA LEU A 20 -16.91 7.19 -0.91
C LEU A 20 -17.80 5.94 -0.99
N LEU A 21 -17.29 4.78 -0.56
CA LEU A 21 -18.00 3.51 -0.67
C LEU A 21 -19.14 3.39 0.35
N GLU A 22 -18.95 3.84 1.59
CA GLU A 22 -20.00 3.85 2.62
C GLU A 22 -21.15 4.78 2.24
N PHE A 23 -20.88 5.94 1.65
CA PHE A 23 -21.91 6.83 1.11
C PHE A 23 -22.79 6.15 0.05
N HIS A 24 -22.23 5.20 -0.70
CA HIS A 24 -22.95 4.41 -1.70
C HIS A 24 -23.55 3.10 -1.16
N GLY A 25 -23.58 2.92 0.17
CA GLY A 25 -24.28 1.82 0.85
C GLY A 25 -23.48 0.53 1.00
N TYR A 26 -22.16 0.56 0.74
CA TYR A 26 -21.29 -0.58 0.98
C TYR A 26 -20.82 -0.65 2.44
N GLN A 27 -20.60 -1.86 2.94
CA GLN A 27 -19.87 -2.05 4.19
C GLN A 27 -18.37 -2.10 3.86
N VAL A 28 -17.54 -1.30 4.54
CA VAL A 28 -16.12 -1.20 4.22
C VAL A 28 -15.25 -1.69 5.36
N ASP A 29 -14.33 -2.60 5.06
CA ASP A 29 -13.22 -2.97 5.94
C ASP A 29 -11.92 -2.44 5.38
N ALA A 30 -10.97 -2.14 6.25
CA ALA A 30 -9.67 -1.62 5.86
C ALA A 30 -8.54 -2.50 6.40
N ALA A 31 -7.49 -2.62 5.61
CA ALA A 31 -6.18 -3.14 5.99
C ALA A 31 -5.08 -2.18 5.52
N ASN A 32 -3.96 -2.16 6.23
CA ASN A 32 -2.82 -1.26 5.98
C ASN A 32 -1.70 -1.90 5.14
N ASP A 33 -1.74 -3.22 4.94
CA ASP A 33 -0.83 -3.95 4.07
C ASP A 33 -1.47 -5.25 3.58
N GLY A 34 -0.81 -5.92 2.64
CA GLY A 34 -1.33 -7.17 2.07
C GLY A 34 -1.40 -8.33 3.07
N ALA A 35 -0.54 -8.38 4.09
CA ALA A 35 -0.54 -9.47 5.05
C ALA A 35 -1.76 -9.37 5.99
N ASP A 36 -2.07 -8.18 6.49
CA ASP A 36 -3.28 -7.90 7.26
C ASP A 36 -4.54 -8.14 6.41
N ALA A 37 -4.54 -7.69 5.15
CA ALA A 37 -5.65 -7.92 4.23
C ALA A 37 -5.94 -9.41 4.03
N LEU A 38 -4.90 -10.21 3.76
CA LEU A 38 -5.03 -11.65 3.56
C LEU A 38 -5.51 -12.36 4.83
N HIS A 39 -4.99 -11.96 6.00
CA HIS A 39 -5.44 -12.49 7.29
C HIS A 39 -6.92 -12.23 7.52
N ARG A 40 -7.38 -10.98 7.35
CA ARG A 40 -8.79 -10.59 7.51
C ARG A 40 -9.70 -11.29 6.52
N ALA A 41 -9.29 -11.36 5.26
CA ALA A 41 -10.09 -12.00 4.20
C ALA A 41 -10.29 -13.51 4.46
N ARG A 42 -9.29 -14.20 5.02
CA ARG A 42 -9.42 -15.62 5.39
C ARG A 42 -10.40 -15.86 6.54
N HIS A 43 -10.50 -14.91 7.48
CA HIS A 43 -11.45 -14.98 8.59
C HIS A 43 -12.86 -14.62 8.15
N ALA A 44 -13.00 -13.50 7.45
CA ALA A 44 -14.26 -12.98 6.98
C ALA A 44 -14.11 -12.51 5.53
N PRO A 45 -14.38 -13.39 4.54
CA PRO A 45 -14.21 -13.07 3.12
C PRO A 45 -15.09 -11.87 2.70
N PRO A 46 -14.53 -10.89 1.98
CA PRO A 46 -15.32 -9.79 1.40
C PRO A 46 -15.99 -10.22 0.08
N ASP A 47 -16.87 -9.38 -0.44
CA ASP A 47 -17.47 -9.54 -1.77
C ASP A 47 -16.58 -8.96 -2.88
N LEU A 48 -15.67 -8.04 -2.55
CA LEU A 48 -14.69 -7.44 -3.45
C LEU A 48 -13.50 -6.89 -2.66
N ILE A 49 -12.30 -6.91 -3.25
CA ILE A 49 -11.12 -6.24 -2.72
C ILE A 49 -10.64 -5.12 -3.67
N VAL A 50 -10.30 -3.97 -3.10
CA VAL A 50 -9.60 -2.87 -3.75
C VAL A 50 -8.27 -2.67 -3.06
N THR A 51 -7.15 -2.76 -3.78
CA THR A 51 -5.82 -2.67 -3.18
C THR A 51 -4.90 -1.72 -3.94
N ASP A 52 -4.06 -0.98 -3.21
CA ASP A 52 -2.85 -0.39 -3.79
C ASP A 52 -1.83 -1.50 -4.13
N ILE A 53 -0.88 -1.17 -5.00
CA ILE A 53 0.23 -2.05 -5.37
C ILE A 53 1.38 -1.85 -4.39
N LEU A 54 1.77 -0.61 -4.12
CA LEU A 54 2.94 -0.30 -3.31
C LEU A 54 2.55 -0.25 -1.83
N MET A 55 2.88 -1.31 -1.10
CA MET A 55 2.63 -1.42 0.33
C MET A 55 3.81 -2.10 1.04
N PRO A 56 4.09 -1.76 2.30
CA PRO A 56 5.10 -2.44 3.10
C PRO A 56 4.66 -3.87 3.42
N VAL A 57 5.60 -4.71 3.88
CA VAL A 57 5.38 -6.11 4.31
C VAL A 57 4.96 -7.04 3.16
N MET A 58 3.80 -6.82 2.57
CA MET A 58 3.27 -7.54 1.42
C MET A 58 2.65 -6.52 0.45
N ASP A 59 3.25 -6.43 -0.75
CA ASP A 59 2.76 -5.61 -1.85
C ASP A 59 1.51 -6.21 -2.50
N GLY A 60 0.82 -5.40 -3.30
CA GLY A 60 -0.44 -5.77 -3.94
C GLY A 60 -0.30 -6.93 -4.96
N PHE A 61 0.87 -7.08 -5.60
CA PHE A 61 1.10 -8.22 -6.50
C PHE A 61 1.23 -9.53 -5.72
N GLN A 62 2.04 -9.53 -4.66
CA GLN A 62 2.18 -10.68 -3.79
C GLN A 62 0.82 -11.04 -3.16
N LEU A 63 0.04 -10.03 -2.73
CA LEU A 63 -1.32 -10.23 -2.24
C LEU A 63 -2.21 -10.88 -3.30
N CYS A 64 -2.24 -10.36 -4.54
CA CYS A 64 -3.05 -10.92 -5.63
C CYS A 64 -2.71 -12.39 -5.90
N ARG A 65 -1.42 -12.74 -5.94
CA ARG A 65 -0.97 -14.13 -6.12
C ARG A 65 -1.48 -15.05 -5.02
N GLU A 66 -1.31 -14.66 -3.76
CA GLU A 66 -1.80 -15.44 -2.60
C GLU A 66 -3.33 -15.53 -2.61
N TRP A 67 -4.01 -14.44 -2.97
CA TRP A 67 -5.47 -14.36 -3.07
C TRP A 67 -6.05 -15.30 -4.13
N LYS A 68 -5.42 -15.37 -5.31
CA LYS A 68 -5.86 -16.22 -6.43
C LYS A 68 -5.48 -17.68 -6.24
N THR A 69 -4.49 -17.97 -5.40
CA THR A 69 -4.13 -19.35 -4.99
C THR A 69 -5.06 -19.88 -3.88
N ASP A 70 -5.64 -19.01 -3.07
CA ASP A 70 -6.54 -19.40 -1.97
C ASP A 70 -7.92 -19.81 -2.50
N ALA A 71 -8.32 -21.06 -2.23
CA ALA A 71 -9.57 -21.63 -2.72
C ALA A 71 -10.83 -20.87 -2.28
N ARG A 72 -10.78 -20.18 -1.12
CA ARG A 72 -11.90 -19.39 -0.59
C ARG A 72 -11.95 -17.99 -1.18
N LEU A 73 -10.81 -17.44 -1.60
CA LEU A 73 -10.69 -16.05 -2.02
C LEU A 73 -10.61 -15.87 -3.54
N ARG A 74 -10.13 -16.87 -4.28
CA ARG A 74 -9.87 -16.78 -5.73
C ARG A 74 -11.05 -16.33 -6.60
N LYS A 75 -12.29 -16.53 -6.13
CA LYS A 75 -13.53 -16.12 -6.83
C LYS A 75 -13.94 -14.67 -6.53
N ILE A 76 -13.38 -14.06 -5.50
CA ILE A 76 -13.68 -12.67 -5.11
C ILE A 76 -12.94 -11.75 -6.08
N PRO A 77 -13.64 -10.77 -6.70
CA PRO A 77 -13.01 -9.83 -7.62
C PRO A 77 -11.90 -9.05 -6.94
N PHE A 78 -10.77 -8.99 -7.64
CA PHE A 78 -9.57 -8.34 -7.18
C PHE A 78 -9.28 -7.12 -8.04
N VAL A 79 -9.40 -5.92 -7.46
CA VAL A 79 -9.23 -4.66 -8.17
C VAL A 79 -7.97 -3.95 -7.68
N PHE A 80 -7.04 -3.68 -8.59
CA PHE A 80 -5.94 -2.78 -8.31
C PHE A 80 -6.39 -1.33 -8.42
N TYR A 81 -5.97 -0.50 -7.46
CA TYR A 81 -6.23 0.93 -7.42
C TYR A 81 -4.95 1.66 -6.98
N THR A 82 -4.16 2.11 -7.96
CA THR A 82 -2.78 2.59 -7.73
C THR A 82 -2.51 3.94 -8.41
N ALA A 83 -1.70 4.79 -7.79
CA ALA A 83 -1.16 6.00 -8.42
C ALA A 83 0.19 5.76 -9.11
N THR A 84 0.86 4.66 -8.77
CA THR A 84 2.18 4.31 -9.27
C THR A 84 2.07 3.12 -10.21
N TYR A 85 2.95 3.02 -11.20
CA TYR A 85 2.91 1.97 -12.23
C TYR A 85 1.66 2.00 -13.12
N ALA A 86 1.31 3.18 -13.61
CA ALA A 86 0.25 3.39 -14.59
C ALA A 86 0.67 3.04 -16.05
N ASP A 87 1.75 2.27 -16.23
CA ASP A 87 2.22 1.90 -17.55
C ASP A 87 1.49 0.65 -18.08
N PRO A 88 1.33 0.51 -19.41
CA PRO A 88 0.61 -0.62 -19.99
C PRO A 88 1.20 -1.99 -19.67
N LYS A 89 2.49 -2.09 -19.34
CA LYS A 89 3.10 -3.38 -18.98
C LYS A 89 2.66 -3.81 -17.59
N THR A 90 2.61 -2.87 -16.65
CA THR A 90 2.14 -3.17 -15.30
C THR A 90 0.66 -3.54 -15.29
N GLU A 91 -0.18 -2.85 -16.06
CA GLU A 91 -1.58 -3.25 -16.24
C GLU A 91 -1.70 -4.67 -16.79
N ALA A 92 -0.97 -4.99 -17.86
CA ALA A 92 -0.96 -6.33 -18.44
C ALA A 92 -0.48 -7.39 -17.43
N PHE A 93 0.56 -7.08 -16.65
CA PHE A 93 1.06 -7.98 -15.60
C PHE A 93 0.03 -8.23 -14.51
N ALA A 94 -0.63 -7.17 -14.02
CA ALA A 94 -1.68 -7.26 -13.01
C ALA A 94 -2.85 -8.15 -13.47
N LEU A 95 -3.29 -7.99 -14.72
CA LEU A 95 -4.35 -8.81 -15.30
C LEU A 95 -3.90 -10.27 -15.49
N ASN A 96 -2.68 -10.51 -15.96
CA ASN A 96 -2.11 -11.86 -16.10
C ASN A 96 -1.96 -12.58 -14.75
N LEU A 97 -1.76 -11.84 -13.67
CA LEU A 97 -1.71 -12.37 -12.30
C LEU A 97 -3.09 -12.82 -11.80
N GLY A 98 -4.15 -12.43 -12.49
CA GLY A 98 -5.53 -12.81 -12.21
C GLY A 98 -6.38 -11.68 -11.63
N ALA A 99 -5.92 -10.42 -11.64
CA ALA A 99 -6.77 -9.29 -11.25
C ALA A 99 -7.95 -9.12 -12.21
N ASP A 100 -9.06 -8.66 -11.67
CA ASP A 100 -10.32 -8.49 -12.40
C ASP A 100 -10.46 -7.08 -12.98
N ALA A 101 -9.78 -6.10 -12.39
CA ALA A 101 -9.64 -4.75 -12.91
C ALA A 101 -8.35 -4.10 -12.43
N PHE A 102 -7.87 -3.15 -13.22
CA PHE A 102 -6.76 -2.28 -12.90
C PHE A 102 -7.23 -0.83 -13.05
N VAL A 103 -7.06 -0.03 -12.00
CA VAL A 103 -7.53 1.35 -11.93
C VAL A 103 -6.37 2.25 -11.56
N VAL A 104 -6.11 3.24 -12.41
CA VAL A 104 -5.07 4.24 -12.20
C VAL A 104 -5.67 5.46 -11.49
N LYS A 105 -5.02 5.91 -10.41
CA LYS A 105 -5.29 7.19 -9.74
C LYS A 105 -4.61 8.33 -10.56
N PRO A 106 -5.23 9.50 -10.71
CA PRO A 106 -6.57 9.87 -10.27
C PRO A 106 -7.65 9.36 -11.25
N ILE A 107 -8.83 9.04 -10.72
CA ILE A 107 -10.03 8.68 -11.47
C ILE A 107 -11.22 9.40 -10.85
N GLU A 108 -12.21 9.75 -11.66
CA GLU A 108 -13.47 10.29 -11.19
C GLU A 108 -14.24 9.27 -10.33
N SER A 109 -14.92 9.77 -9.30
CA SER A 109 -15.61 8.91 -8.33
C SER A 109 -16.70 8.04 -8.99
N ASP A 110 -17.42 8.59 -9.96
CA ASP A 110 -18.48 7.88 -10.68
C ASP A 110 -17.91 6.74 -11.54
N ASP A 111 -16.78 6.97 -12.22
CA ASP A 111 -16.10 5.96 -13.03
C ASP A 111 -15.55 4.83 -12.16
N PHE A 112 -14.94 5.16 -11.01
CA PHE A 112 -14.50 4.18 -10.03
C PHE A 112 -15.68 3.32 -9.55
N LEU A 113 -16.80 3.95 -9.18
CA LEU A 113 -17.99 3.24 -8.72
C LEU A 113 -18.61 2.36 -9.82
N ALA A 114 -18.57 2.79 -11.08
CA ALA A 114 -19.01 1.99 -12.22
C ALA A 114 -18.17 0.72 -12.35
N ILE A 115 -16.85 0.82 -12.21
CA ILE A 115 -15.94 -0.33 -12.20
C ILE A 115 -16.29 -1.28 -11.06
N ILE A 116 -16.43 -0.78 -9.82
CA ILE A 116 -16.79 -1.60 -8.65
C ILE A 116 -18.12 -2.34 -8.87
N ARG A 117 -19.16 -1.64 -9.35
CA ARG A 117 -20.47 -2.25 -9.65
C ARG A 117 -20.37 -3.32 -10.75
N SER A 118 -19.56 -3.08 -11.79
CA SER A 118 -19.37 -4.05 -12.87
C SER A 118 -18.77 -5.36 -12.35
N GLN A 119 -17.79 -5.27 -11.46
CA GLN A 119 -17.10 -6.45 -10.93
C GLN A 119 -17.97 -7.24 -9.96
N LEU A 120 -18.75 -6.55 -9.12
CA LEU A 120 -19.76 -7.18 -8.26
C LEU A 120 -20.85 -7.90 -9.07
N THR A 121 -21.25 -7.33 -10.22
CA THR A 121 -22.28 -7.93 -11.08
C THR A 121 -21.77 -9.17 -11.81
N ARG A 122 -20.49 -9.20 -12.23
CA ARG A 122 -19.86 -10.37 -12.89
C ARG A 122 -19.90 -11.63 -12.03
N ILE A 123 -19.75 -11.51 -10.71
CA ILE A 123 -19.87 -12.65 -9.77
C ILE A 123 -21.24 -13.33 -9.89
N THR A 124 -22.28 -12.57 -10.21
CA THR A 124 -23.66 -13.07 -10.26
C THR A 124 -23.94 -13.84 -11.56
N LEU A 125 -23.12 -13.66 -12.60
CA LEU A 125 -23.45 -14.09 -13.96
C LEU A 125 -22.49 -15.11 -14.59
N THR A 126 -21.28 -15.37 -14.04
CA THR A 126 -20.34 -16.32 -14.70
C THR A 126 -19.24 -16.87 -13.79
N GLU A 127 -18.83 -18.12 -14.00
CA GLU A 127 -17.60 -18.72 -13.44
C GLU A 127 -16.35 -18.10 -14.10
N PRO A 128 -15.26 -17.82 -13.36
CA PRO A 128 -14.04 -17.26 -13.93
C PRO A 128 -13.32 -18.26 -14.85
N PRO A 129 -12.70 -17.82 -15.96
CA PRO A 129 -11.90 -18.69 -16.80
C PRO A 129 -10.62 -19.11 -16.05
N ALA A 130 -10.40 -20.42 -15.93
CA ALA A 130 -9.15 -20.99 -15.45
C ALA A 130 -8.10 -20.89 -16.57
N GLN A 131 -7.30 -19.82 -16.58
CA GLN A 131 -6.13 -19.77 -17.45
C GLN A 131 -4.92 -20.41 -16.76
N PRO A 132 -4.12 -21.24 -17.44
CA PRO A 132 -2.89 -21.79 -16.89
C PRO A 132 -1.86 -20.66 -16.76
N VAL A 133 -1.40 -20.41 -15.52
CA VAL A 133 -0.39 -19.39 -15.25
C VAL A 133 0.99 -19.95 -15.65
N ASP A 134 1.67 -19.31 -16.60
CA ASP A 134 3.03 -19.70 -17.04
C ASP A 134 4.06 -19.36 -15.95
N GLU A 135 4.51 -20.39 -15.21
CA GLU A 135 5.49 -20.27 -14.13
C GLU A 135 6.82 -19.63 -14.58
N ALA A 136 7.24 -19.80 -15.83
CA ALA A 136 8.49 -19.25 -16.34
C ALA A 136 8.39 -17.76 -16.69
N ALA A 137 7.19 -17.28 -17.04
CA ALA A 137 6.88 -15.86 -17.16
C ALA A 137 6.81 -15.22 -15.77
N VAL A 138 6.09 -15.86 -14.83
CA VAL A 138 5.99 -15.40 -13.43
C VAL A 138 7.37 -15.28 -12.77
N LEU A 139 8.29 -16.22 -13.00
CA LEU A 139 9.63 -16.18 -12.40
C LEU A 139 10.52 -15.06 -12.97
N ARG A 140 10.39 -14.73 -14.26
CA ARG A 140 11.11 -13.60 -14.87
C ARG A 140 10.58 -12.26 -14.36
N GLU A 141 9.27 -12.14 -14.21
CA GLU A 141 8.66 -10.94 -13.64
C GLU A 141 8.92 -10.80 -12.13
N TYR A 142 9.00 -11.90 -11.39
CA TYR A 142 9.36 -11.89 -9.96
C TYR A 142 10.75 -11.29 -9.71
N ASN A 143 11.71 -11.51 -10.62
CA ASN A 143 13.02 -10.88 -10.55
C ASN A 143 12.96 -9.36 -10.76
N ALA A 144 12.06 -8.85 -11.59
CA ALA A 144 11.86 -7.41 -11.76
C ALA A 144 11.26 -6.75 -10.51
N ILE A 145 10.29 -7.44 -9.87
CA ILE A 145 9.72 -7.00 -8.59
C ILE A 145 10.78 -6.99 -7.47
N LEU A 146 11.71 -7.95 -7.47
CA LEU A 146 12.80 -7.99 -6.51
C LEU A 146 13.79 -6.82 -6.66
N ILE A 147 14.09 -6.45 -7.91
CA ILE A 147 14.90 -5.26 -8.23
C ILE A 147 14.21 -4.02 -7.67
N HIS A 148 12.88 -3.94 -7.76
CA HIS A 148 12.14 -2.82 -7.20
C HIS A 148 12.13 -2.81 -5.66
N LYS A 149 11.98 -3.98 -5.01
CA LYS A 149 12.16 -4.10 -3.54
C LYS A 149 13.57 -3.66 -3.09
N LEU A 150 14.59 -3.91 -3.91
CA LEU A 150 15.96 -3.45 -3.67
C LEU A 150 16.07 -1.93 -3.78
N GLU A 151 15.53 -1.32 -4.83
CA GLU A 151 15.51 0.15 -5.00
C GLU A 151 14.82 0.85 -3.82
N GLN A 152 13.68 0.30 -3.38
CA GLN A 152 12.92 0.85 -2.26
C GLN A 152 13.68 0.73 -0.93
N LYS A 153 14.38 -0.40 -0.71
CA LYS A 153 15.25 -0.58 0.46
C LYS A 153 16.44 0.36 0.42
N MET A 154 17.03 0.59 -0.75
CA MET A 154 18.12 1.57 -0.91
C MET A 154 17.65 2.99 -0.59
N ALA A 155 16.48 3.41 -1.10
CA ALA A 155 15.92 4.72 -0.79
C ALA A 155 15.61 4.90 0.72
N GLN A 156 15.07 3.86 1.38
CA GLN A 156 14.87 3.85 2.84
C GLN A 156 16.19 3.97 3.61
N LEU A 157 17.19 3.18 3.24
CA LEU A 157 18.53 3.20 3.87
C LEU A 157 19.17 4.57 3.73
N GLU A 158 19.11 5.19 2.56
CA GLU A 158 19.64 6.52 2.35
C GLU A 158 18.91 7.59 3.18
N ALA A 159 17.58 7.54 3.24
CA ALA A 159 16.79 8.49 4.02
C ALA A 159 17.12 8.42 5.51
N VAL A 160 17.23 7.19 6.06
CA VAL A 160 17.63 6.96 7.45
C VAL A 160 19.06 7.44 7.69
N SER A 161 19.99 7.12 6.80
CA SER A 161 21.39 7.54 6.92
C SER A 161 21.55 9.05 6.90
N ARG A 162 20.82 9.75 6.00
CA ARG A 162 20.80 11.22 5.94
C ARG A 162 20.24 11.83 7.23
N CYS A 163 19.14 11.30 7.74
CA CYS A 163 18.52 11.77 8.98
C CYS A 163 19.48 11.57 10.18
N MET A 164 20.14 10.41 10.26
CA MET A 164 21.11 10.12 11.30
C MET A 164 22.30 11.09 11.26
N HIS A 165 22.81 11.41 10.06
CA HIS A 165 23.88 12.41 9.90
C HIS A 165 23.47 13.81 10.39
N LEU A 166 22.27 14.26 10.02
CA LEU A 166 21.74 15.56 10.45
C LEU A 166 21.57 15.64 11.98
N ILE A 167 21.11 14.57 12.60
CA ILE A 167 21.00 14.49 14.07
C ILE A 167 22.38 14.55 14.71
N GLN A 168 23.36 13.84 14.14
CA GLN A 168 24.73 13.80 14.66
C GLN A 168 25.44 15.16 14.54
N GLU A 169 25.25 15.88 13.44
CA GLU A 169 25.74 17.26 13.28
C GLU A 169 25.10 18.21 14.29
N ARG A 170 23.78 18.15 14.48
CA ARG A 170 23.08 18.97 15.48
C ARG A 170 23.54 18.69 16.90
N LEU A 171 23.78 17.43 17.25
CA LEU A 171 24.31 17.05 18.56
C LEU A 171 25.73 17.59 18.77
N THR A 172 26.58 17.51 17.74
CA THR A 172 27.95 18.03 17.80
C THR A 172 27.96 19.55 17.99
N LEU A 173 27.09 20.28 17.28
CA LEU A 173 26.94 21.73 17.44
C LEU A 173 26.40 22.10 18.83
N ALA A 174 25.42 21.35 19.34
CA ALA A 174 24.86 21.58 20.67
C ALA A 174 25.87 21.30 21.79
N LEU A 175 26.67 20.24 21.67
CA LEU A 175 27.75 19.92 22.61
C LEU A 175 28.89 20.93 22.54
N GLY A 176 29.29 21.37 21.34
CA GLY A 176 30.29 22.43 21.18
C GLY A 176 29.84 23.78 21.71
N ALA A 177 28.54 24.10 21.59
CA ALA A 177 27.95 25.31 22.21
C ALA A 177 27.86 25.20 23.74
N ALA A 178 27.68 23.98 24.28
CA ALA A 178 27.73 23.73 25.72
C ALA A 178 29.15 23.83 26.28
N ASP A 179 30.17 23.35 25.55
CA ASP A 179 31.59 23.48 25.92
C ASP A 179 32.11 24.93 25.82
N ALA A 180 31.51 25.76 24.98
CA ALA A 180 31.81 27.19 24.86
C ALA A 180 31.24 28.04 26.02
N GLY A 181 30.47 27.45 26.93
CA GLY A 181 29.88 28.13 28.08
C GLY A 181 30.39 27.57 29.41
N ILE A 182 31.52 28.09 29.89
CA ILE A 182 31.82 28.08 31.34
C ILE A 182 30.81 29.04 31.97
N TRP A 183 29.67 28.51 32.41
CA TRP A 183 28.73 29.27 33.23
C TRP A 183 29.19 29.21 34.68
N ASP A 184 29.98 30.19 35.10
CA ASP A 184 30.21 30.45 36.51
C ASP A 184 28.97 31.15 37.06
N TRP A 185 28.02 30.37 37.58
CA TRP A 185 26.86 30.90 38.28
C TRP A 185 27.32 31.36 39.67
N ASP A 186 27.80 32.60 39.77
CA ASP A 186 27.97 33.25 41.07
C ASP A 186 26.59 33.49 41.69
N LEU A 187 26.24 32.64 42.65
CA LEU A 187 25.03 32.73 43.47
C LEU A 187 25.15 33.74 44.63
N SER A 188 26.11 34.66 44.59
CA SER A 188 26.23 35.75 45.57
C SER A 188 26.13 37.12 44.89
N GLY A 189 24.89 37.57 44.70
CA GLY A 189 24.58 38.75 43.89
C GLY A 189 25.26 40.05 44.32
N ALA A 190 25.68 40.85 43.33
CA ALA A 190 25.61 42.31 43.35
C ALA A 190 25.94 42.93 41.98
N ARG A 191 24.92 43.58 41.41
CA ARG A 191 24.90 44.71 40.45
C ARG A 191 25.69 44.67 39.13
N ILE A 192 24.90 44.95 38.09
CA ILE A 192 25.26 45.32 36.72
C ILE A 192 25.96 46.69 36.69
N ILE A 193 27.08 46.78 35.98
CA ILE A 193 27.43 47.92 35.12
C ILE A 193 27.82 47.34 33.76
#